data_AF-A0AAV6MIJ3-F1
#
_entry.id   AF-A0AAV6MIJ3-F1
#
_cell.length_a   1.000
_cell.length_b   1.000
_cell.length_c   1.000
_cell.angle_alpha   90.00
_cell.angle_beta   90.00
_cell.angle_gamma   90.00
#
_symmetry.space_group_name_H-M   'P 1'
#
loop_
_entity.id
_entity.type
_entity.pdbx_description
1 polymer ?
#
loop_
_entity_poly.entity_id
_entity_poly.type
_entity_poly.pdbx_seq_one_letter_code
_entity_poly.pdbx_strand_id
1 'polypeptide(L)'
;MSTQRISLFLLFFQFFFLFPSIISAIRNNIGLAVNRSCRSTVQGRYLLADDSGYVCDASSFDPLSRCCLGKGEKFPCHGCNLVSQCCNSYEYCVSCCQDPSRTKREQILKIKIAKPSTAGTYAGVFDFCVGRCRHNSESVVHENAYRSDYHHCFSLPSYSSGAFHILAVPDFLHFPFVAIISIFVLIFHFQVSFSLFLLDSVMQKYLSCKGGCLPSVGPDQPAEVAYNSPKELNPGACLYSSAQPMLSCDGSHPHTRRLCPCA
;
A
#
# COMPACT_ATOMS: atom_id res chain seq x y z
N MET A 1 -55.78 -70.47 -26.29
CA MET A 1 -55.08 -69.58 -25.34
C MET A 1 -53.61 -69.97 -25.27
N SER A 2 -52.72 -68.98 -25.18
CA SER A 2 -51.33 -69.10 -24.70
C SER A 2 -50.21 -69.52 -25.68
N THR A 3 -50.01 -68.83 -26.79
CA THR A 3 -48.72 -68.91 -27.53
C THR A 3 -48.24 -67.60 -28.19
N GLN A 4 -48.88 -66.45 -27.91
CA GLN A 4 -48.55 -65.19 -28.59
C GLN A 4 -48.02 -64.06 -27.68
N ARG A 5 -47.72 -64.34 -26.41
CA ARG A 5 -47.13 -63.37 -25.46
C ARG A 5 -45.66 -63.61 -25.11
N ILE A 6 -45.08 -64.75 -25.52
CA ILE A 6 -43.72 -65.15 -25.11
C ILE A 6 -42.66 -64.63 -26.09
N SER A 7 -43.02 -64.30 -27.34
CA SER A 7 -42.08 -63.84 -28.36
C SER A 7 -41.66 -62.36 -28.23
N LEU A 8 -42.41 -61.54 -27.50
CA LEU A 8 -42.05 -60.11 -27.30
C LEU A 8 -41.12 -59.92 -26.08
N PHE A 9 -41.11 -60.89 -25.16
CA PHE A 9 -40.31 -60.81 -23.93
C PHE A 9 -38.85 -61.22 -24.18
N LEU A 10 -38.60 -62.11 -25.14
CA LEU A 10 -37.25 -62.57 -25.49
C LEU A 10 -36.49 -61.58 -26.40
N LEU A 11 -37.19 -60.76 -27.19
CA LEU A 11 -36.58 -59.67 -27.97
C LEU A 11 -36.18 -58.47 -27.11
N PHE A 12 -36.77 -58.29 -25.93
CA PHE A 12 -36.39 -57.25 -24.97
C PHE A 12 -35.15 -57.65 -24.15
N PHE A 13 -34.94 -58.95 -23.92
CA PHE A 13 -33.81 -59.46 -23.13
C PHE A 13 -32.47 -59.49 -23.89
N GLN A 14 -32.49 -59.46 -25.23
CA GLN A 14 -31.27 -59.35 -26.05
C GLN A 14 -30.83 -57.91 -26.34
N PHE A 15 -31.62 -56.89 -25.98
CA PHE A 15 -31.23 -55.48 -26.12
C PHE A 15 -30.47 -54.95 -24.89
N PHE A 16 -30.52 -55.66 -23.76
CA PHE A 16 -29.85 -55.26 -22.51
C PHE A 16 -28.38 -55.70 -22.40
N PHE A 17 -27.91 -56.62 -23.26
CA PHE A 17 -26.53 -57.15 -23.19
C PHE A 17 -25.58 -56.61 -24.26
N LEU A 18 -25.97 -55.57 -25.01
CA LEU A 18 -25.13 -54.88 -26.00
C LEU A 18 -24.79 -53.42 -25.63
N PHE A 19 -24.89 -53.07 -24.35
CA PHE A 19 -24.20 -51.87 -23.87
C PHE A 19 -22.80 -52.30 -23.42
N PRO A 20 -21.72 -51.91 -24.15
CA PRO A 20 -20.38 -52.06 -23.60
C PRO A 20 -20.39 -51.33 -22.27
N SER A 21 -19.98 -52.04 -21.21
CA SER A 21 -19.75 -51.49 -19.88
C SER A 21 -19.09 -50.14 -20.05
N ILE A 22 -19.84 -49.06 -19.77
CA ILE A 22 -19.26 -47.73 -19.68
C ILE A 22 -18.20 -47.89 -18.61
N ILE A 23 -16.93 -47.94 -19.03
CA ILE A 23 -15.79 -47.81 -18.16
C ILE A 23 -15.96 -46.42 -17.58
N SER A 24 -16.60 -46.37 -16.40
CA SER A 24 -16.55 -45.19 -15.55
C SER A 24 -15.10 -45.11 -15.11
N ALA A 25 -14.30 -44.39 -15.90
CA ALA A 25 -13.05 -43.88 -15.44
C ALA A 25 -13.39 -43.04 -14.20
N ILE A 26 -13.10 -43.59 -13.02
CA ILE A 26 -13.07 -42.83 -11.77
C ILE A 26 -11.94 -41.82 -11.94
N ARG A 27 -12.23 -40.70 -12.60
CA ARG A 27 -11.34 -39.57 -12.70
C ARG A 27 -11.42 -38.82 -11.38
N ASN A 28 -10.39 -39.06 -10.60
CA ASN A 28 -9.81 -38.30 -9.49
C ASN A 28 -10.44 -36.95 -9.14
N ASN A 29 -10.45 -36.72 -7.82
CA ASN A 29 -10.82 -35.52 -7.07
C ASN A 29 -12.27 -35.49 -6.57
N ILE A 30 -12.54 -36.32 -5.55
CA ILE A 30 -13.43 -35.91 -4.46
C ILE A 30 -12.65 -34.88 -3.63
N GLY A 31 -12.43 -33.70 -4.21
CA GLY A 31 -12.38 -32.47 -3.44
C GLY A 31 -13.80 -31.96 -3.52
N LEU A 32 -14.53 -32.00 -2.40
CA LEU A 32 -15.79 -31.28 -2.27
C LEU A 32 -15.54 -29.89 -2.88
N ALA A 33 -16.20 -29.55 -3.99
CA ALA A 33 -16.12 -28.22 -4.56
C ALA A 33 -16.74 -27.30 -3.51
N VAL A 34 -15.90 -26.83 -2.59
CA VAL A 34 -16.28 -25.83 -1.61
C VAL A 34 -16.81 -24.69 -2.46
N ASN A 35 -18.12 -24.47 -2.39
CA ASN A 35 -18.79 -23.39 -3.08
C ASN A 35 -18.31 -22.10 -2.41
N ARG A 36 -17.09 -21.70 -2.78
CA ARG A 36 -16.34 -20.66 -2.11
C ARG A 36 -16.85 -19.36 -2.71
N SER A 37 -17.75 -18.72 -1.99
CA SER A 37 -18.17 -17.36 -2.34
C SER A 37 -17.07 -16.39 -1.95
N CYS A 38 -16.63 -15.55 -2.90
CA CYS A 38 -15.72 -14.45 -2.64
C CYS A 38 -16.47 -13.15 -2.33
N ARG A 39 -15.75 -12.21 -1.75
CA ARG A 39 -16.11 -10.80 -1.71
C ARG A 39 -15.25 -10.07 -2.74
N SER A 40 -15.82 -9.09 -3.43
CA SER A 40 -15.11 -8.32 -4.45
C SER A 40 -15.38 -6.83 -4.35
N THR A 41 -14.48 -6.03 -4.94
CA THR A 41 -14.70 -4.60 -5.12
C THR A 41 -15.83 -4.38 -6.12
N VAL A 42 -16.86 -3.60 -5.78
CA VAL A 42 -18.02 -3.36 -6.67
C VAL A 42 -17.92 -2.02 -7.41
N GLN A 43 -16.84 -1.27 -7.19
CA GLN A 43 -16.73 0.12 -7.65
C GLN A 43 -16.05 0.28 -9.01
N GLY A 44 -15.23 -0.69 -9.43
CA GLY A 44 -14.45 -0.61 -10.66
C GLY A 44 -15.31 -0.82 -11.90
N ARG A 45 -15.11 0.02 -12.93
CA ARG A 45 -15.84 -0.09 -14.21
C ARG A 45 -15.35 -1.25 -15.07
N TYR A 46 -14.04 -1.50 -15.04
CA TYR A 46 -13.36 -2.45 -15.93
C TYR A 46 -12.71 -3.59 -15.17
N LEU A 47 -12.08 -3.27 -14.04
CA LEU A 47 -11.37 -4.22 -13.19
C LEU A 47 -12.14 -4.46 -11.90
N LEU A 48 -11.98 -5.64 -11.33
CA LEU A 48 -12.52 -6.07 -10.05
C LEU A 48 -11.42 -6.80 -9.29
N ALA A 49 -11.33 -6.57 -7.98
CA ALA A 49 -10.43 -7.29 -7.09
C ALA A 49 -11.23 -8.12 -6.09
N ASP A 50 -10.87 -9.38 -5.89
CA ASP A 50 -11.52 -10.27 -4.92
C ASP A 50 -10.73 -10.41 -3.60
N ASP A 51 -11.39 -10.99 -2.59
CA ASP A 51 -10.81 -11.28 -1.27
C ASP A 51 -9.90 -12.51 -1.26
N SER A 52 -9.82 -13.21 -2.39
CA SER A 52 -8.77 -14.19 -2.65
C SER A 52 -7.49 -13.53 -3.17
N GLY A 53 -7.53 -12.25 -3.52
CA GLY A 53 -6.38 -11.47 -3.98
C GLY A 53 -6.17 -11.43 -5.49
N TYR A 54 -7.13 -11.89 -6.29
CA TYR A 54 -7.05 -11.79 -7.74
C TYR A 54 -7.64 -10.46 -8.24
N VAL A 55 -7.12 -10.00 -9.38
CA VAL A 55 -7.70 -8.89 -10.15
C VAL A 55 -8.10 -9.43 -11.51
N CYS A 56 -9.31 -9.09 -11.96
CA CYS A 56 -9.83 -9.56 -13.22
C CYS A 56 -10.71 -8.50 -13.90
N ASP A 57 -10.88 -8.63 -15.20
CA ASP A 57 -11.85 -7.83 -15.94
C ASP A 57 -13.28 -8.24 -15.57
N ALA A 58 -14.22 -7.31 -15.66
CA ALA A 58 -15.64 -7.54 -15.38
C ALA A 58 -16.24 -8.71 -16.20
N SER A 59 -15.70 -9.02 -17.38
CA SER A 59 -16.12 -10.14 -18.23
C SER A 59 -15.66 -11.51 -17.72
N SER A 60 -14.59 -11.55 -16.92
CA SER A 60 -13.99 -12.75 -16.34
C SER A 60 -14.38 -12.98 -14.88
N PHE A 61 -15.34 -12.20 -14.39
CA PHE A 61 -15.94 -12.33 -13.08
C PHE A 61 -17.07 -13.36 -13.12
N ASP A 62 -17.08 -14.31 -12.18
CA ASP A 62 -18.15 -15.30 -12.08
C ASP A 62 -19.30 -14.77 -11.22
N PRO A 63 -20.52 -14.56 -11.76
CA PRO A 63 -21.66 -14.08 -10.99
C PRO A 63 -22.09 -15.03 -9.87
N LEU A 64 -21.84 -16.33 -10.01
CA LEU A 64 -22.29 -17.34 -9.05
C LEU A 64 -21.40 -17.37 -7.80
N SER A 65 -20.09 -17.51 -7.97
CA SER A 65 -19.13 -17.49 -6.85
C SER A 65 -18.77 -16.08 -6.39
N ARG A 66 -18.99 -15.05 -7.22
CA ARG A 66 -18.52 -13.67 -7.03
C ARG A 66 -16.99 -13.56 -6.92
N CYS A 67 -16.27 -14.54 -7.46
CA CYS A 67 -14.81 -14.57 -7.52
C CYS A 67 -14.32 -14.18 -8.91
N CYS A 68 -13.08 -13.72 -8.99
CA CYS A 68 -12.38 -13.69 -10.27
C CYS A 68 -12.03 -15.12 -10.68
N LEU A 69 -12.28 -15.46 -11.95
CA LEU A 69 -11.88 -16.77 -12.50
C LEU A 69 -10.34 -16.78 -12.61
N GLY A 70 -9.68 -17.38 -11.61
CA GLY A 70 -8.25 -17.28 -11.31
C GLY A 70 -7.29 -17.79 -12.39
N LYS A 71 -7.21 -17.10 -13.52
CA LYS A 71 -6.24 -17.34 -14.60
C LYS A 71 -5.02 -16.40 -14.53
N GLY A 72 -4.95 -15.51 -13.54
CA GLY A 72 -3.90 -14.49 -13.40
C GLY A 72 -3.00 -14.68 -12.18
N GLU A 73 -2.04 -13.78 -12.04
CA GLU A 73 -1.19 -13.68 -10.84
C GLU A 73 -2.02 -13.28 -9.61
N LYS A 74 -1.59 -13.77 -8.44
CA LYS A 74 -2.21 -13.43 -7.16
C LYS A 74 -1.50 -12.22 -6.55
N PHE A 75 -2.28 -11.28 -6.04
CA PHE A 75 -1.80 -10.00 -5.49
C PHE A 75 -0.98 -9.14 -6.46
N PRO A 76 -1.43 -8.96 -7.73
CA PRO A 76 -0.71 -8.09 -8.67
C PRO A 76 -0.62 -6.65 -8.14
N CYS A 77 0.59 -6.10 -8.18
CA CYS A 77 0.91 -4.73 -7.81
C CYS A 77 1.19 -3.85 -9.03
N HIS A 78 0.53 -4.10 -10.17
CA HIS A 78 0.73 -3.30 -11.39
C HIS A 78 0.32 -1.84 -11.16
N GLY A 79 1.18 -0.91 -11.54
CA GLY A 79 0.92 0.53 -11.32
C GLY A 79 1.00 0.96 -9.85
N CYS A 80 1.65 0.16 -8.99
CA CYS A 80 1.93 0.50 -7.60
C CYS A 80 3.40 0.87 -7.39
N ASN A 81 3.64 1.97 -6.69
CA ASN A 81 4.94 2.30 -6.14
C ASN A 81 5.05 1.68 -4.74
N LEU A 82 5.93 0.67 -4.61
CA LEU A 82 6.11 -0.09 -3.37
C LEU A 82 6.79 0.70 -2.26
N VAL A 83 7.50 1.78 -2.58
CA VAL A 83 8.15 2.66 -1.58
C VAL A 83 7.10 3.54 -0.91
N SER A 84 6.21 4.16 -1.68
CA SER A 84 5.11 4.98 -1.15
C SER A 84 3.89 4.15 -0.73
N GLN A 85 3.83 2.88 -1.12
CA GLN A 85 2.68 1.99 -0.92
C GLN A 85 1.38 2.59 -1.47
N CYS A 86 1.51 3.22 -2.64
CA CYS A 86 0.41 3.86 -3.37
C CYS A 86 0.37 3.37 -4.80
N CYS A 87 -0.83 3.30 -5.36
CA CYS A 87 -1.12 2.84 -6.71
C CYS A 87 -1.97 3.87 -7.45
N ASN A 88 -1.90 3.81 -8.78
CA ASN A 88 -2.74 4.60 -9.67
C ASN A 88 -4.12 3.96 -9.94
N SER A 89 -4.29 2.67 -9.64
CA SER A 89 -5.54 1.92 -9.77
C SER A 89 -6.00 1.40 -8.41
N TYR A 90 -7.29 1.54 -8.16
CA TYR A 90 -7.93 1.11 -6.93
C TYR A 90 -7.88 -0.41 -6.75
N GLU A 91 -8.19 -1.17 -7.79
CA GLU A 91 -8.28 -2.63 -7.75
C GLU A 91 -6.90 -3.27 -7.54
N TYR A 92 -5.88 -2.77 -8.23
CA TYR A 92 -4.49 -3.19 -7.99
C TYR A 92 -4.01 -2.79 -6.60
N CYS A 93 -4.41 -1.63 -6.07
CA CYS A 93 -4.13 -1.27 -4.67
C CYS A 93 -4.74 -2.29 -3.69
N VAL A 94 -6.02 -2.62 -3.85
CA VAL A 94 -6.73 -3.56 -2.96
C VAL A 94 -6.12 -4.95 -3.03
N SER A 95 -5.74 -5.41 -4.22
CA SER A 95 -5.10 -6.71 -4.40
C SER A 95 -3.66 -6.73 -3.83
N CYS A 96 -2.82 -5.76 -4.19
CA CYS A 96 -1.44 -5.65 -3.69
C CYS A 96 -1.37 -5.53 -2.16
N CYS A 97 -2.30 -4.79 -1.54
CA CYS A 97 -2.42 -4.64 -0.10
C CYS A 97 -2.72 -5.97 0.63
N GLN A 98 -3.40 -6.90 -0.02
CA GLN A 98 -3.72 -8.19 0.58
C GLN A 98 -2.54 -9.16 0.64
N ASP A 99 -1.43 -8.85 -0.04
CA ASP A 99 -0.22 -9.65 0.00
C ASP A 99 0.33 -9.73 1.45
N PRO A 100 0.48 -10.95 2.02
CA PRO A 100 1.06 -11.13 3.35
C PRO A 100 2.47 -10.55 3.51
N SER A 101 3.22 -10.39 2.40
CA SER A 101 4.54 -9.74 2.42
C SER A 101 4.46 -8.24 2.69
N ARG A 102 3.31 -7.62 2.39
CA ARG A 102 3.07 -6.17 2.50
C ARG A 102 2.30 -5.82 3.75
N THR A 103 1.30 -6.61 4.11
CA THR A 103 0.44 -6.29 5.25
C THR A 103 0.22 -7.49 6.15
N LYS A 104 0.70 -7.38 7.39
CA LYS A 104 0.58 -8.42 8.41
C LYS A 104 -0.81 -8.37 9.06
N ARG A 105 -1.52 -9.49 9.05
CA ARG A 105 -2.91 -9.60 9.54
C ARG A 105 -3.06 -9.14 10.98
N GLU A 106 -2.07 -9.42 11.83
CA GLU A 106 -2.09 -9.11 13.27
C GLU A 106 -2.02 -7.60 13.53
N GLN A 107 -1.40 -6.85 12.63
CA GLN A 107 -1.29 -5.39 12.73
C GLN A 107 -2.61 -4.72 12.33
N ILE A 108 -3.27 -5.23 11.29
CA ILE A 108 -4.50 -4.67 10.74
C ILE A 108 -5.67 -4.75 11.73
N LEU A 109 -5.84 -5.89 12.41
CA LEU A 109 -6.98 -6.13 13.29
C LEU A 109 -7.03 -5.16 14.50
N LYS A 110 -5.90 -4.51 14.81
CA LYS A 110 -5.78 -3.51 15.88
C LYS A 110 -6.03 -2.08 15.40
N ILE A 111 -6.07 -1.85 14.09
CA ILE A 111 -6.25 -0.52 13.50
C ILE A 111 -7.73 -0.17 13.47
N LYS A 112 -8.03 1.05 13.94
CA LYS A 112 -9.38 1.61 13.89
C LYS A 112 -9.67 2.12 12.48
N ILE A 113 -10.93 2.00 12.05
CA ILE A 113 -11.39 2.47 10.74
C ILE A 113 -11.21 3.98 10.60
N ALA A 114 -11.39 4.73 11.70
CA ALA A 114 -11.30 6.18 11.72
C ALA A 114 -10.57 6.68 12.98
N LYS A 115 -10.23 7.98 12.99
CA LYS A 115 -9.57 8.67 14.11
C LYS A 115 -10.34 8.65 15.46
N PRO A 116 -11.68 8.78 15.53
CA PRO A 116 -12.37 8.84 16.81
C PRO A 116 -12.22 7.54 17.62
N SER A 117 -12.15 7.67 18.95
CA SER A 117 -11.94 6.54 19.87
C SER A 117 -13.06 5.50 19.84
N THR A 118 -14.27 5.90 19.43
CA THR A 118 -15.47 5.08 19.24
C THR A 118 -15.49 4.29 17.93
N ALA A 119 -14.55 4.53 17.02
CA ALA A 119 -14.50 3.83 15.75
C ALA A 119 -14.19 2.33 15.93
N GLY A 120 -14.94 1.50 15.22
CA GLY A 120 -14.68 0.05 15.15
C GLY A 120 -13.37 -0.29 14.43
N THR A 121 -13.01 -1.57 14.46
CA THR A 121 -11.86 -2.13 13.73
C THR A 121 -12.32 -2.83 12.46
N TYR A 122 -11.38 -3.12 11.57
CA TYR A 122 -11.67 -3.87 10.35
C TYR A 122 -11.93 -5.35 10.64
N ALA A 123 -12.89 -5.95 9.93
CA ALA A 123 -13.23 -7.36 10.08
C ALA A 123 -12.14 -8.31 9.52
N GLY A 124 -11.34 -7.84 8.56
CA GLY A 124 -10.24 -8.60 7.98
C GLY A 124 -9.36 -7.77 7.06
N VAL A 125 -8.35 -8.43 6.47
CA VAL A 125 -7.37 -7.81 5.55
C VAL A 125 -8.05 -7.18 4.35
N PHE A 126 -8.99 -7.89 3.72
CA PHE A 126 -9.73 -7.39 2.57
C PHE A 126 -10.49 -6.10 2.90
N ASP A 127 -11.23 -6.07 4.02
CA ASP A 127 -12.01 -4.89 4.43
C ASP A 127 -11.11 -3.69 4.75
N PHE A 128 -9.93 -3.94 5.33
CA PHE A 128 -8.90 -2.93 5.51
C PHE A 128 -8.40 -2.36 4.19
N CYS A 129 -8.02 -3.22 3.25
CA CYS A 129 -7.48 -2.79 1.95
C CYS A 129 -8.53 -2.02 1.14
N VAL A 130 -9.77 -2.52 1.09
CA VAL A 130 -10.91 -1.85 0.45
C VAL A 130 -11.13 -0.45 1.03
N GLY A 131 -11.09 -0.31 2.36
CA GLY A 131 -11.26 0.97 3.03
C GLY A 131 -10.09 1.93 2.81
N ARG A 132 -8.86 1.46 3.00
CA ARG A 132 -7.64 2.29 2.98
C ARG A 132 -7.31 2.78 1.56
N CYS A 133 -7.39 1.90 0.56
CA CYS A 133 -7.13 2.25 -0.84
C CYS A 133 -8.17 3.22 -1.43
N ARG A 134 -9.38 3.25 -0.88
CA ARG A 134 -10.47 4.06 -1.43
C ARG A 134 -10.31 5.55 -1.08
N HIS A 135 -9.90 5.85 0.15
CA HIS A 135 -9.78 7.21 0.65
C HIS A 135 -8.54 7.34 1.54
N ASN A 136 -7.50 8.01 1.04
CA ASN A 136 -6.37 8.43 1.87
C ASN A 136 -6.32 9.96 1.93
N SER A 137 -6.52 10.55 3.10
CA SER A 137 -6.39 12.00 3.29
C SER A 137 -4.99 12.51 2.95
N GLU A 138 -3.95 11.68 3.09
CA GLU A 138 -2.56 12.06 2.79
C GLU A 138 -2.27 12.15 1.28
N SER A 139 -3.13 11.59 0.42
CA SER A 139 -2.97 11.67 -1.03
C SER A 139 -3.66 12.90 -1.63
N VAL A 140 -4.35 13.71 -0.83
CA VAL A 140 -5.09 14.90 -1.25
C VAL A 140 -4.40 16.17 -0.76
N VAL A 141 -4.31 17.17 -1.62
CA VAL A 141 -3.81 18.52 -1.38
C VAL A 141 -5.00 19.49 -1.49
N HIS A 142 -5.12 20.42 -0.52
CA HIS A 142 -6.22 21.39 -0.45
C HIS A 142 -7.61 20.73 -0.56
N GLU A 143 -7.77 19.53 0.02
CA GLU A 143 -9.01 18.75 0.09
C GLU A 143 -9.66 18.34 -1.25
N ASN A 144 -9.16 18.82 -2.39
CA ASN A 144 -9.82 18.67 -3.69
C ASN A 144 -8.89 18.28 -4.86
N ALA A 145 -7.57 18.23 -4.66
CA ALA A 145 -6.63 17.83 -5.71
C ALA A 145 -5.74 16.68 -5.24
N TYR A 146 -5.53 15.66 -6.06
CA TYR A 146 -4.57 14.61 -5.69
C TYR A 146 -3.13 15.11 -5.81
N ARG A 147 -2.27 14.67 -4.89
CA ARG A 147 -0.84 15.01 -4.89
C ARG A 147 -0.09 14.40 -6.07
N SER A 148 -0.56 13.27 -6.57
CA SER A 148 -0.02 12.56 -7.72
C SER A 148 -1.06 11.61 -8.30
N ASP A 149 -0.78 11.03 -9.46
CA ASP A 149 -1.61 9.96 -10.05
C ASP A 149 -1.70 8.73 -9.15
N TYR A 150 -0.72 8.51 -8.26
CA TYR A 150 -0.74 7.45 -7.24
C TYR A 150 -1.50 7.91 -6.00
N HIS A 151 -2.83 7.83 -6.06
CA HIS A 151 -3.71 8.36 -5.02
C HIS A 151 -4.42 7.29 -4.18
N HIS A 152 -4.36 6.02 -4.59
CA HIS A 152 -4.84 4.88 -3.82
C HIS A 152 -3.70 4.31 -2.98
N CYS A 153 -3.74 4.49 -1.66
CA CYS A 153 -2.64 4.06 -0.80
C CYS A 153 -3.12 3.11 0.29
N PHE A 154 -2.27 2.17 0.69
CA PHE A 154 -2.53 1.21 1.77
C PHE A 154 -1.53 1.29 2.91
N SER A 155 -0.70 2.33 2.94
CA SER A 155 0.22 2.58 4.04
C SER A 155 -0.51 2.65 5.38
N LEU A 156 0.08 1.98 6.37
CA LEU A 156 -0.40 2.08 7.73
C LEU A 156 -0.14 3.51 8.21
N PRO A 157 -1.11 4.15 8.89
CA PRO A 157 -0.87 5.45 9.50
C PRO A 157 0.32 5.30 10.44
N SER A 158 1.36 6.10 10.20
CA SER A 158 2.42 6.26 11.19
C SER A 158 1.74 6.90 12.39
N TYR A 159 1.51 6.12 13.45
CA TYR A 159 1.11 6.69 14.73
C TYR A 159 2.23 7.64 15.11
N SER A 160 2.04 8.93 14.85
CA SER A 160 2.91 10.01 15.31
C SER A 160 2.71 10.17 16.81
N SER A 161 3.13 9.15 17.56
CA SER A 161 3.76 9.33 18.84
C SER A 161 5.25 9.14 18.60
N GLY A 162 5.90 10.14 17.97
CA GLY A 162 7.35 10.38 17.97
C GLY A 162 8.30 9.18 18.07
N ALA A 163 8.01 8.07 17.39
CA ALA A 163 8.82 6.86 17.44
C ALA A 163 8.75 6.17 16.09
N PHE A 164 9.84 6.29 15.33
CA PHE A 164 10.11 5.48 14.15
C PHE A 164 10.08 4.00 14.55
N HIS A 165 8.98 3.31 14.28
CA HIS A 165 8.93 1.86 14.34
C HIS A 165 9.43 1.29 13.02
N ILE A 166 10.73 1.03 12.96
CA ILE A 166 11.33 0.20 11.90
C ILE A 166 10.77 -1.22 12.08
N LEU A 167 9.88 -1.64 11.18
CA LEU A 167 9.43 -3.01 11.09
C LEU A 167 10.60 -3.88 10.63
N ALA A 168 11.19 -4.61 11.58
CA ALA A 168 12.09 -5.71 11.29
C ALA A 168 11.33 -6.79 10.50
N VAL A 169 11.78 -7.05 9.27
CA VAL A 169 11.51 -8.27 8.54
C VAL A 169 12.73 -9.16 8.74
N PRO A 170 12.61 -10.35 9.37
CA PRO A 170 13.69 -11.31 9.37
C PRO A 170 13.72 -12.02 8.01
N ASP A 171 14.89 -12.52 7.66
CA ASP A 171 15.21 -13.37 6.51
C ASP A 171 15.52 -12.65 5.20
N PHE A 172 16.79 -12.25 5.05
CA PHE A 172 17.59 -12.66 3.89
C PHE A 172 19.08 -12.75 4.28
N LEU A 173 19.52 -13.99 4.51
CA LEU A 173 20.91 -14.41 4.66
C LEU A 173 21.53 -14.61 3.27
N HIS A 174 22.36 -13.68 2.81
CA HIS A 174 23.68 -13.94 2.21
C HIS A 174 24.23 -12.66 1.56
N PHE A 175 25.38 -12.21 2.07
CA PHE A 175 26.54 -11.58 1.41
C PHE A 175 27.21 -10.55 2.34
N PRO A 176 28.56 -10.46 2.33
CA PRO A 176 29.33 -10.04 3.49
C PRO A 176 29.61 -8.54 3.45
N PHE A 177 28.89 -7.76 4.26
CA PHE A 177 29.31 -6.42 4.68
C PHE A 177 28.97 -6.21 6.14
N VAL A 178 29.59 -7.02 7.01
CA VAL A 178 29.53 -6.81 8.46
C VAL A 178 30.69 -5.91 8.86
N ALA A 179 30.45 -4.60 8.84
CA ALA A 179 31.28 -3.61 9.54
C ALA A 179 30.50 -2.34 9.94
N ILE A 180 29.19 -2.45 10.25
CA ILE A 180 28.37 -1.30 10.69
C ILE A 180 27.52 -1.66 11.93
N ILE A 181 28.10 -2.32 12.92
CA ILE A 181 27.46 -2.46 14.26
C ILE A 181 28.33 -1.87 15.38
N SER A 182 29.60 -1.50 15.11
CA SER A 182 30.46 -0.84 16.10
C SER A 182 30.56 0.68 15.96
N ILE A 183 29.83 1.31 15.02
CA ILE A 183 29.79 2.78 14.92
C ILE A 183 28.79 3.39 15.92
N PHE A 184 27.88 2.62 16.51
CA PHE A 184 26.87 3.17 17.43
C PHE A 184 27.42 3.70 18.76
N VAL A 185 28.65 3.34 19.14
CA VAL A 185 29.30 3.81 20.38
C VAL A 185 30.21 5.02 20.15
N LEU A 186 30.51 5.39 18.90
CA LEU A 186 31.28 6.60 18.56
C LEU A 186 30.42 7.76 18.01
N ILE A 187 29.11 7.55 17.83
CA ILE A 187 28.16 8.57 17.32
C ILE A 187 27.86 9.69 18.34
N PHE A 188 28.30 9.59 19.60
CA PHE A 188 28.09 10.66 20.58
C PHE A 188 28.82 11.98 20.25
N HIS A 189 29.69 12.00 19.23
CA HIS A 189 30.40 13.21 18.80
C HIS A 189 29.99 13.74 17.40
N PHE A 190 29.07 13.08 16.69
CA PHE A 190 28.78 13.36 15.26
C PHE A 190 27.32 13.75 14.97
N GLN A 191 26.57 14.15 15.99
CA GLN A 191 25.13 14.46 15.89
C GLN A 191 24.81 15.75 15.11
N VAL A 192 25.82 16.57 14.78
CA VAL A 192 25.64 17.82 14.04
C VAL A 192 25.73 17.61 12.51
N SER A 193 26.63 16.75 12.05
CA SER A 193 26.96 16.65 10.62
C SER A 193 25.91 15.90 9.78
N PHE A 194 25.26 14.88 10.33
CA PHE A 194 24.26 14.10 9.60
C PHE A 194 22.92 14.85 9.47
N SER A 195 22.53 15.60 10.50
CA SER A 195 21.33 16.46 10.46
C SER A 195 21.47 17.60 9.44
N LEU A 196 22.67 18.21 9.36
CA LEU A 196 22.98 19.25 8.37
C LEU A 196 22.86 18.74 6.92
N PHE A 197 23.36 17.53 6.63
CA PHE A 197 23.30 16.94 5.29
C PHE A 197 21.87 16.67 4.82
N LEU A 198 21.00 16.22 5.74
CA LEU A 198 19.57 16.04 5.46
C LEU A 198 18.86 17.39 5.26
N LEU A 199 19.21 18.42 6.02
CA LEU A 199 18.63 19.75 5.86
C LEU A 199 19.04 20.41 4.55
N ASP A 200 20.30 20.30 4.12
CA ASP A 200 20.77 20.88 2.85
C ASP A 200 20.06 20.24 1.65
N SER A 201 19.96 18.91 1.62
CA SER A 201 19.25 18.19 0.55
C SER A 201 17.74 18.48 0.51
N VAL A 202 17.11 18.72 1.67
CA VAL A 202 15.70 19.13 1.74
C VAL A 202 15.53 20.59 1.30
N MET A 203 16.40 21.51 1.75
CA MET A 203 16.30 22.92 1.38
C MET A 203 16.49 23.13 -0.12
N GLN A 204 17.46 22.47 -0.75
CA GLN A 204 17.66 22.55 -2.21
C GLN A 204 16.48 22.00 -3.03
N LYS A 205 15.66 21.12 -2.44
CA LYS A 205 14.47 20.57 -3.10
C LYS A 205 13.29 21.56 -3.10
N TYR A 206 13.16 22.38 -2.07
CA TYR A 206 11.98 23.23 -1.85
C TYR A 206 12.26 24.73 -1.95
N LEU A 207 13.53 25.15 -1.88
CA LEU A 207 14.01 26.53 -1.94
C LEU A 207 15.05 26.67 -3.06
N SER A 208 15.18 27.86 -3.64
CA SER A 208 16.08 28.07 -4.79
C SER A 208 17.56 28.31 -4.39
N CYS A 209 17.80 28.70 -3.14
CA CYS A 209 19.11 28.86 -2.49
C CYS A 209 20.23 29.42 -3.39
N LYS A 210 19.95 30.42 -4.23
CA LYS A 210 20.93 30.95 -5.20
C LYS A 210 22.14 31.61 -4.54
N GLY A 211 21.99 32.06 -3.29
CA GLY A 211 23.05 32.64 -2.47
C GLY A 211 23.79 31.62 -1.58
N GLY A 212 23.53 30.32 -1.74
CA GLY A 212 24.13 29.25 -0.94
C GLY A 212 23.41 28.99 0.40
N CYS A 213 23.89 27.99 1.15
CA CYS A 213 23.34 27.60 2.45
C CYS A 213 24.25 28.12 3.57
N LEU A 214 23.68 28.95 4.47
CA LEU A 214 24.42 29.62 5.54
C LEU A 214 23.85 29.23 6.91
N PRO A 215 24.72 28.90 7.88
CA PRO A 215 24.28 28.72 9.26
C PRO A 215 23.87 30.06 9.86
N SER A 216 22.72 30.10 10.51
CA SER A 216 22.24 31.28 11.22
C SER A 216 21.49 30.88 12.50
N VAL A 217 21.08 31.86 13.29
CA VAL A 217 20.31 31.67 14.52
C VAL A 217 19.06 32.54 14.43
N GLY A 218 17.90 31.91 14.33
CA GLY A 218 16.62 32.59 14.18
C GLY A 218 15.44 31.63 14.27
N PRO A 219 14.31 32.03 14.88
CA PRO A 219 13.13 31.17 15.03
C PRO A 219 12.39 30.94 13.70
N ASP A 220 12.69 31.76 12.70
CA ASP A 220 12.14 31.73 11.34
C ASP A 220 12.82 30.70 10.43
N GLN A 221 13.83 29.98 10.92
CA GLN A 221 14.59 29.00 10.14
C GLN A 221 13.92 27.61 10.17
N PRO A 222 14.12 26.78 9.13
CA PRO A 222 14.89 27.04 7.89
C PRO A 222 14.14 27.94 6.89
N ALA A 223 14.84 28.88 6.24
CA ALA A 223 14.22 29.87 5.34
C ALA A 223 15.14 30.37 4.21
N GLU A 224 14.56 30.80 3.08
CA GLU A 224 15.25 31.52 2.00
C GLU A 224 15.10 33.04 2.18
N VAL A 225 16.20 33.79 2.12
CA VAL A 225 16.17 35.26 2.18
C VAL A 225 15.65 35.83 0.86
N ALA A 226 14.68 36.75 0.94
CA ALA A 226 14.10 37.36 -0.25
C ALA A 226 15.13 38.18 -1.06
N TYR A 227 15.07 38.11 -2.38
CA TYR A 227 16.03 38.78 -3.30
C TYR A 227 16.05 40.30 -3.19
N ASN A 228 14.96 40.91 -2.72
CA ASN A 228 14.81 42.35 -2.52
C ASN A 228 15.29 42.82 -1.12
N SER A 229 15.90 41.93 -0.33
CA SER A 229 16.41 42.27 1.00
C SER A 229 17.70 43.11 0.92
N PRO A 230 18.00 43.89 1.97
CA PRO A 230 19.31 44.52 2.15
C PRO A 230 20.47 43.54 1.92
N LYS A 231 21.60 44.02 1.38
CA LYS A 231 22.76 43.17 1.04
C LYS A 231 23.35 42.49 2.27
N GLU A 232 23.21 43.11 3.43
CA GLU A 232 23.65 42.64 4.74
C GLU A 232 22.95 41.34 5.16
N LEU A 233 21.75 41.07 4.61
CA LEU A 233 20.96 39.87 4.92
C LEU A 233 21.23 38.70 3.96
N ASN A 234 22.16 38.83 3.01
CA ASN A 234 22.49 37.81 2.00
C ASN A 234 21.26 37.40 1.14
N PRO A 235 20.77 38.29 0.26
CA PRO A 235 19.60 38.01 -0.58
C PRO A 235 19.75 36.73 -1.41
N GLY A 236 18.74 35.86 -1.36
CA GLY A 236 18.73 34.57 -2.06
C GLY A 236 19.49 33.42 -1.36
N ALA A 237 20.11 33.66 -0.20
CA ALA A 237 20.72 32.59 0.60
C ALA A 237 19.66 31.82 1.40
N CYS A 238 19.92 30.54 1.65
CA CYS A 238 19.12 29.69 2.54
C CYS A 238 19.77 29.64 3.93
N LEU A 239 18.99 29.95 4.95
CA LEU A 239 19.42 29.99 6.35
C LEU A 239 18.95 28.72 7.07
N TYR A 240 19.86 28.06 7.76
CA TYR A 240 19.56 26.90 8.62
C TYR A 240 20.08 27.10 10.04
N SER A 241 19.34 26.55 11.02
CA SER A 241 19.72 26.65 12.43
C SER A 241 20.89 25.72 12.72
N SER A 242 22.04 26.28 13.12
CA SER A 242 23.21 25.51 13.58
C SER A 242 23.13 25.10 15.05
N ALA A 243 22.29 25.79 15.84
CA ALA A 243 21.97 25.42 17.21
C ALA A 243 20.78 24.44 17.25
N GLN A 244 20.74 23.59 18.29
CA GLN A 244 19.68 22.61 18.60
C GLN A 244 18.27 23.08 18.20
N PRO A 245 17.36 22.16 17.81
CA PRO A 245 16.16 22.48 17.03
C PRO A 245 15.20 23.41 17.78
N MET A 246 15.43 24.71 17.68
CA MET A 246 14.46 25.77 17.99
C MET A 246 13.49 25.88 16.82
N LEU A 247 12.85 24.76 16.44
CA LEU A 247 11.75 24.80 15.48
C LEU A 247 10.54 25.42 16.19
N SER A 248 10.38 26.73 16.04
CA SER A 248 9.21 27.46 16.54
C SER A 248 8.19 27.63 15.42
N CYS A 249 6.95 27.20 15.58
CA CYS A 249 5.92 27.44 14.55
C CYS A 249 5.55 28.92 14.39
N ASP A 250 5.75 29.72 15.44
CA ASP A 250 5.39 31.15 15.48
C ASP A 250 6.51 32.08 14.98
N GLY A 251 7.70 31.52 14.71
CA GLY A 251 8.83 32.27 14.19
C GLY A 251 8.56 32.83 12.79
N SER A 252 8.66 34.15 12.65
CA SER A 252 8.55 34.86 11.37
C SER A 252 9.58 35.99 11.29
N HIS A 253 10.00 36.32 10.06
CA HIS A 253 10.91 37.43 9.80
C HIS A 253 10.52 38.11 8.48
N PRO A 254 10.56 39.45 8.39
CA PRO A 254 9.99 40.21 7.25
C PRO A 254 10.70 39.95 5.92
N HIS A 255 11.96 39.50 5.95
CA HIS A 255 12.82 39.33 4.79
C HIS A 255 13.13 37.88 4.44
N THR A 256 12.49 36.91 5.10
CA THR A 256 12.74 35.48 4.85
C THR A 256 11.45 34.76 4.51
N ARG A 257 11.56 33.77 3.62
CA ARG A 257 10.49 32.84 3.27
C ARG A 257 10.82 31.49 3.86
N ARG A 258 10.07 31.13 4.89
CA ARG A 258 10.29 29.91 5.65
C ARG A 258 9.79 28.66 4.95
N LEU A 259 10.51 27.56 5.13
CA LEU A 259 10.03 26.23 4.84
C LEU A 259 9.31 25.67 6.06
N CYS A 260 7.99 25.66 6.03
CA CYS A 260 7.15 25.13 7.11
C CYS A 260 6.73 23.68 6.82
N PRO A 261 7.00 22.72 7.72
CA PRO A 261 6.38 21.41 7.63
C PRO A 261 4.90 21.53 8.03
N CYS A 262 4.00 21.35 7.06
CA CYS A 262 2.57 21.25 7.30
C CYS A 262 2.15 19.78 7.33
N ALA A 263 1.25 19.42 8.25
CA ALA A 263 0.65 18.09 8.37
C ALA A 263 -0.63 17.99 7.54
#